data_AF-A0A520Y495-F1
#
_entry.id   AF-A0A520Y495-F1
#
_cell.length_a   1.000
_cell.length_b   1.000
_cell.length_c   1.000
_cell.angle_alpha   90.00
_cell.angle_beta   90.00
_cell.angle_gamma   90.00
#
_symmetry.space_group_name_H-M   'P 1'
#
loop_
_entity.id
_entity.type
_entity.pdbx_description
1 polymer ?
#
loop_
_entity_poly.entity_id
_entity_poly.type
_entity_poly.pdbx_seq_one_letter_code
_entity_poly.pdbx_strand_id
1 'polypeptide(L)'
;MYRYDATDKQILSERVTQFRDQTKRFLAGELSDNEFLPLRLQNGLYIQRLAPMLRVAVPYGLYNSTQMRQLAHIARHYDKGYAHVSTRQNFQFNWPHLEDVPDILADLAQVDMHAIQTSGNCVRNITTDQYAGVAADEIEDPRPWCELLRQWSTFHPEFALLPRKFKIAVCATRDDRAAFQFHDIGVELKHDSSGQTQFDIYAGGGLGRTPVIAQLIRADLPWQHLLTYIEAILRVYNMHGNRENKFKARIKILVRALGVEAFREKVEKEWDYLRGGENTLDSAAVDYVKRHFVAPDYEQLDDSSANRELASQRMESPEFGRWLDKNIHAHRQPGYAVVNLALKPTGISPGDISDSQM
;
A
#
# COMPACT_ATOMS: atom_id res chain seq x y z
N MET A 1 -4.53 -1.39 13.67
CA MET A 1 -3.31 -1.68 12.87
C MET A 1 -3.09 -3.17 12.87
N TYR A 2 -2.59 -3.75 11.77
CA TYR A 2 -2.18 -5.15 11.73
C TYR A 2 -1.02 -5.42 12.70
N ARG A 3 -1.21 -6.37 13.61
CA ARG A 3 -0.17 -6.81 14.55
C ARG A 3 0.55 -8.02 13.95
N TYR A 4 1.87 -7.95 13.79
CA TYR A 4 2.65 -9.05 13.22
C TYR A 4 2.70 -10.22 14.21
N ASP A 5 2.54 -11.44 13.69
CA ASP A 5 2.76 -12.67 14.44
C ASP A 5 4.22 -13.16 14.34
N ALA A 6 4.49 -14.34 14.90
CA ALA A 6 5.82 -14.94 14.85
C ALA A 6 6.27 -15.28 13.43
N THR A 7 5.35 -15.70 12.56
CA THR A 7 5.61 -16.04 11.16
C THR A 7 5.98 -14.79 10.38
N ASP A 8 5.23 -13.70 10.55
CA ASP A 8 5.52 -12.42 9.89
C ASP A 8 6.93 -11.92 10.27
N LYS A 9 7.25 -11.97 11.57
CA LYS A 9 8.56 -11.53 12.10
C LYS A 9 9.70 -12.40 11.61
N GLN A 10 9.49 -13.71 11.55
CA GLN A 10 10.47 -14.64 10.99
C GLN A 10 10.75 -14.32 9.52
N ILE A 11 9.71 -14.14 8.72
CA ILE A 11 9.83 -13.77 7.30
C ILE A 11 10.63 -12.48 7.13
N LEU A 12 10.38 -11.45 7.95
CA LEU A 12 11.15 -10.20 7.90
C LEU A 12 12.62 -10.44 8.24
N SER A 13 12.91 -11.15 9.33
CA SER A 13 14.28 -11.45 9.77
C SER A 13 15.08 -12.25 8.73
N GLU A 14 14.45 -13.28 8.16
CA GLU A 14 15.04 -14.08 7.09
C GLU A 14 15.30 -13.24 5.84
N ARG A 15 14.37 -12.33 5.49
CA ARG A 15 14.54 -11.44 4.35
C ARG A 15 15.69 -10.44 4.56
N VAL A 16 15.84 -9.89 5.76
CA VAL A 16 16.96 -9.02 6.13
C VAL A 16 18.28 -9.78 6.00
N THR A 17 18.34 -11.00 6.54
CA THR A 17 19.53 -11.87 6.48
C THR A 17 19.91 -12.18 5.02
N GLN A 18 18.91 -12.56 4.20
CA GLN A 18 19.09 -12.83 2.79
C GLN A 18 19.62 -11.60 2.04
N PHE A 19 19.02 -10.42 2.25
CA PHE A 19 19.45 -9.22 1.54
C PHE A 19 20.85 -8.78 1.99
N ARG A 20 21.19 -8.94 3.27
CA ARG A 20 22.54 -8.66 3.78
C ARG A 20 23.61 -9.50 3.08
N ASP A 21 23.37 -10.81 2.91
CA ASP A 21 24.25 -11.68 2.13
C ASP A 21 24.41 -11.20 0.69
N GLN A 22 23.29 -10.89 0.02
CA GLN A 22 23.28 -10.38 -1.34
C GLN A 22 24.06 -9.06 -1.46
N THR A 23 23.92 -8.15 -0.50
CA THR A 23 24.69 -6.89 -0.46
C THR A 23 26.18 -7.14 -0.25
N LYS A 24 26.56 -8.06 0.65
CA LYS A 24 27.97 -8.42 0.87
C LYS A 24 28.62 -8.97 -0.41
N ARG A 25 27.94 -9.89 -1.09
CA ARG A 25 28.41 -10.49 -2.34
C ARG A 25 28.52 -9.45 -3.46
N PHE A 26 27.57 -8.52 -3.54
CA PHE A 26 27.65 -7.38 -4.47
C PHE A 26 28.86 -6.49 -4.17
N LEU A 27 29.08 -6.10 -2.91
CA LEU A 27 30.23 -5.29 -2.50
C LEU A 27 31.57 -6.00 -2.70
N ALA A 28 31.59 -7.34 -2.62
CA ALA A 28 32.76 -8.16 -2.92
C ALA A 28 33.02 -8.37 -4.42
N GLY A 29 32.11 -7.91 -5.30
CA GLY A 29 32.21 -8.10 -6.76
C GLY A 29 31.78 -9.48 -7.24
N GLU A 30 31.15 -10.30 -6.38
CA GLU A 30 30.64 -11.63 -6.72
C GLU A 30 29.26 -11.60 -7.39
N LEU A 31 28.54 -10.49 -7.26
CA LEU A 31 27.31 -10.20 -8.01
C LEU A 31 27.56 -8.99 -8.90
N SER A 32 27.23 -9.12 -10.18
CA SER A 32 27.20 -7.98 -11.10
C SER A 32 26.05 -7.03 -10.78
N ASP A 33 26.13 -5.80 -11.27
CA ASP A 33 25.04 -4.81 -11.17
C ASP A 33 23.71 -5.35 -11.71
N ASN A 34 23.74 -6.14 -12.79
CA ASN A 34 22.54 -6.71 -13.41
C ASN A 34 21.90 -7.79 -12.54
N GLU A 35 22.70 -8.60 -11.84
CA GLU A 35 22.21 -9.62 -10.91
C GLU A 35 21.69 -8.99 -9.61
N PHE A 36 22.36 -7.94 -9.12
CA PHE A 36 21.94 -7.24 -7.91
C PHE A 36 20.72 -6.34 -8.13
N LEU A 37 20.53 -5.80 -9.34
CA LEU A 37 19.41 -4.92 -9.70
C LEU A 37 18.03 -5.44 -9.26
N PRO A 38 17.57 -6.64 -9.64
CA PRO A 38 16.26 -7.14 -9.20
C PRO A 38 16.20 -7.33 -7.68
N LEU A 39 17.29 -7.80 -7.06
CA LEU A 39 17.38 -8.07 -5.61
C LEU A 39 17.22 -6.77 -4.80
N ARG A 40 17.99 -5.74 -5.14
CA ARG A 40 17.91 -4.44 -4.46
C ARG A 40 16.58 -3.74 -4.70
N LEU A 41 16.03 -3.84 -5.91
CA LEU A 41 14.73 -3.24 -6.22
C LEU A 41 13.58 -3.90 -5.45
N GLN A 42 13.64 -5.22 -5.23
CA GLN A 42 12.65 -5.92 -4.40
C GLN A 42 12.81 -5.66 -2.89
N ASN A 43 13.93 -5.07 -2.47
CA ASN A 43 14.16 -4.58 -1.10
C ASN A 43 14.10 -3.05 -1.00
N GLY A 44 13.46 -2.41 -1.98
CA GLY A 44 13.18 -0.98 -1.97
C GLY A 44 14.37 -0.06 -2.28
N LEU A 45 15.54 -0.61 -2.58
CA LEU A 45 16.76 0.12 -2.86
C LEU A 45 16.88 0.47 -4.35
N TYR A 46 16.70 1.76 -4.65
CA TYR A 46 16.81 2.34 -5.98
C TYR A 46 18.01 3.29 -6.06
N ILE A 47 19.02 2.97 -6.86
CA ILE A 47 20.17 3.85 -7.09
C ILE A 47 19.84 4.84 -8.22
N GLN A 48 19.66 6.13 -7.89
CA GLN A 48 19.45 7.21 -8.86
C GLN A 48 20.76 7.89 -9.19
N ARG A 49 21.37 7.58 -10.34
CA ARG A 49 22.66 8.16 -10.83
C ARG A 49 23.81 8.02 -9.82
N LEU A 50 23.80 8.79 -8.74
CA LEU A 50 24.83 8.89 -7.70
C LEU A 50 24.30 8.72 -6.26
N ALA A 51 22.98 8.65 -6.03
CA ALA A 51 22.41 8.56 -4.68
C ALA A 51 21.44 7.36 -4.56
N PRO A 52 21.63 6.48 -3.56
CA PRO A 52 20.66 5.45 -3.23
C PRO A 52 19.39 6.08 -2.64
N MET A 53 18.23 5.54 -3.01
CA MET A 53 16.94 5.84 -2.39
C MET A 53 16.37 4.54 -1.86
N LEU A 54 16.07 4.48 -0.55
CA LEU A 54 15.40 3.37 0.09
C LEU A 54 13.93 3.73 0.29
N ARG A 55 13.03 2.91 -0.27
CA ARG A 55 11.58 3.04 -0.05
C ARG A 55 11.10 2.00 0.96
N VAL A 56 10.57 2.48 2.08
CA VAL A 56 9.89 1.69 3.11
C VAL A 56 8.45 1.43 2.69
N ALA A 57 7.94 0.23 2.95
CA ALA A 57 6.54 -0.13 2.76
C ALA A 57 5.73 0.28 3.99
N VAL A 58 4.59 0.90 3.75
CA VAL A 58 3.57 1.17 4.76
C VAL A 58 2.25 0.61 4.22
N PRO A 59 1.97 -0.68 4.45
CA PRO A 59 0.71 -1.30 4.03
C PRO A 59 -0.49 -0.44 4.38
N TYR A 60 -1.39 -0.21 3.41
CA TYR A 60 -2.62 0.59 3.56
C TYR A 60 -2.43 1.96 4.26
N GLY A 61 -1.22 2.52 4.23
CA GLY A 61 -0.89 3.83 4.79
C GLY A 61 -0.97 3.96 6.31
N LEU A 62 -1.03 2.86 7.06
CA LEU A 62 -1.21 2.88 8.52
C LEU A 62 0.08 2.53 9.26
N TYR A 63 0.47 3.39 10.20
CA TYR A 63 1.62 3.20 11.09
C TYR A 63 1.34 3.86 12.46
N ASN A 64 2.20 3.61 13.46
CA ASN A 64 2.03 4.07 14.85
C ASN A 64 3.20 4.94 15.30
N SER A 65 3.12 5.48 16.51
CA SER A 65 4.15 6.33 17.08
C SER A 65 5.51 5.63 17.25
N THR A 66 5.54 4.35 17.61
CA THR A 66 6.78 3.57 17.71
C THR A 66 7.47 3.45 16.34
N GLN A 67 6.70 3.14 15.30
CA GLN A 67 7.17 3.10 13.92
C GLN A 67 7.65 4.47 13.42
N MET A 68 6.93 5.54 13.75
CA MET A 68 7.35 6.91 13.42
C MET A 68 8.69 7.28 14.07
N ARG A 69 8.88 6.94 15.36
CA ARG A 69 10.15 7.16 16.06
C ARG A 69 11.30 6.36 15.45
N GLN A 70 11.05 5.16 14.94
CA GLN A 70 12.05 4.38 14.21
C GLN A 70 12.43 5.04 12.89
N LEU A 71 11.45 5.55 12.12
CA LEU A 71 11.72 6.31 10.91
C LEU A 71 12.54 7.57 11.20
N ALA A 72 12.26 8.27 12.31
CA ALA A 72 13.05 9.41 12.78
C ALA A 72 14.49 9.01 13.15
N HIS A 73 14.67 7.87 13.83
CA HIS A 73 16.00 7.32 14.12
C HIS A 73 16.77 7.04 12.82
N ILE A 74 16.13 6.40 11.85
CA ILE A 74 16.75 6.10 10.56
C ILE A 74 17.14 7.38 9.82
N ALA A 75 16.25 8.38 9.80
CA ALA A 75 16.50 9.68 9.19
C ALA A 75 17.75 10.37 9.76
N ARG A 76 17.94 10.31 11.09
CA ARG A 76 19.10 10.90 11.77
C ARG A 76 20.39 10.14 11.54
N HIS A 77 20.32 8.81 11.56
CA HIS A 77 21.52 7.98 11.64
C HIS A 77 22.06 7.56 10.27
N TYR A 78 21.17 7.33 9.31
CA TYR A 78 21.54 6.79 7.99
C TYR A 78 21.17 7.71 6.82
N ASP A 79 20.55 8.86 7.08
CA ASP A 79 20.17 9.82 6.04
C ASP A 79 20.50 11.26 6.51
N LYS A 80 19.86 12.29 5.95
CA LYS A 80 20.14 13.71 6.17
C LYS A 80 19.13 14.38 7.12
N GLY A 81 18.59 13.63 8.09
CA GLY A 81 17.65 14.16 9.08
C GLY A 81 16.23 14.37 8.57
N TYR A 82 15.83 13.74 7.45
CA TYR A 82 14.45 13.80 6.97
C TYR A 82 14.04 12.53 6.23
N ALA A 83 12.73 12.33 6.12
CA ALA A 83 12.12 11.32 5.26
C ALA A 83 11.12 12.00 4.32
N HIS A 84 10.82 11.33 3.20
CA HIS A 84 9.83 11.80 2.24
C HIS A 84 8.59 10.90 2.20
N VAL A 85 7.42 11.43 2.54
CA VAL A 85 6.12 10.78 2.40
C VAL A 85 5.67 10.84 0.95
N SER A 86 5.57 9.68 0.33
CA SER A 86 5.22 9.54 -1.08
C SER A 86 3.71 9.54 -1.32
N THR A 87 3.32 9.79 -2.58
CA THR A 87 1.92 9.71 -3.06
C THR A 87 1.31 8.31 -3.03
N ARG A 88 2.00 7.31 -2.49
CA ARG A 88 1.47 5.96 -2.23
C ARG A 88 1.58 5.57 -0.75
N GLN A 89 1.51 6.58 0.13
CA GLN A 89 1.47 6.41 1.58
C GLN A 89 2.73 5.77 2.19
N ASN A 90 3.82 5.66 1.42
CA ASN A 90 5.11 5.09 1.86
C ASN A 90 6.11 6.18 2.25
N PHE A 91 7.14 5.83 3.01
CA PHE A 91 8.31 6.68 3.29
C PHE A 91 9.49 6.39 2.36
N GLN A 92 10.31 7.41 2.10
CA GLN A 92 11.55 7.32 1.32
C GLN A 92 12.70 8.05 2.01
N PHE A 93 13.85 7.38 2.05
CA PHE A 93 15.15 7.90 2.43
C PHE A 93 15.97 8.05 1.14
N ASN A 94 16.61 9.19 0.90
CA ASN A 94 17.22 9.54 -0.40
C ASN A 94 18.75 9.60 -0.37
N TRP A 95 19.35 9.37 0.80
CA TRP A 95 20.79 9.47 0.98
C TRP A 95 21.44 8.32 1.78
N PRO A 96 20.84 7.13 1.97
CA PRO A 96 21.53 6.06 2.68
C PRO A 96 22.75 5.57 1.90
N HIS A 97 23.81 5.24 2.62
CA HIS A 97 24.92 4.47 2.09
C HIS A 97 24.43 3.06 1.73
N LEU A 98 24.93 2.50 0.63
CA LEU A 98 24.44 1.23 0.11
C LEU A 98 24.70 0.08 1.09
N GLU A 99 25.89 0.11 1.70
CA GLU A 99 26.39 -0.82 2.69
C GLU A 99 25.55 -0.85 3.98
N ASP A 100 24.92 0.27 4.34
CA ASP A 100 24.13 0.41 5.56
C ASP A 100 22.67 -0.04 5.38
N VAL A 101 22.20 -0.20 4.13
CA VAL A 101 20.79 -0.54 3.86
C VAL A 101 20.35 -1.83 4.59
N PRO A 102 21.14 -2.92 4.65
CA PRO A 102 20.75 -4.09 5.44
C PRO A 102 20.57 -3.81 6.94
N ASP A 103 21.29 -2.85 7.52
CA ASP A 103 21.11 -2.42 8.91
C ASP A 103 19.85 -1.59 9.08
N ILE A 104 19.56 -0.68 8.15
CA ILE A 104 18.28 0.06 8.13
C ILE A 104 17.09 -0.91 8.06
N LEU A 105 17.18 -1.97 7.26
CA LEU A 105 16.13 -2.98 7.17
C LEU A 105 15.99 -3.81 8.46
N ALA A 106 17.09 -4.07 9.16
CA ALA A 106 17.08 -4.73 10.46
C ALA A 106 16.39 -3.85 11.52
N ASP A 107 16.70 -2.55 11.53
CA ASP A 107 16.08 -1.56 12.40
C ASP A 107 14.58 -1.40 12.16
N LEU A 108 14.15 -1.39 10.89
CA LEU A 108 12.73 -1.39 10.53
C LEU A 108 12.02 -2.67 11.03
N ALA A 109 12.67 -3.83 10.92
CA ALA A 109 12.08 -5.10 11.34
C ALA A 109 11.83 -5.18 12.86
N GLN A 110 12.56 -4.41 13.68
CA GLN A 110 12.31 -4.33 15.13
C GLN A 110 10.94 -3.73 15.48
N VAL A 111 10.35 -2.96 14.57
CA VAL A 111 9.04 -2.29 14.72
C VAL A 111 8.03 -2.73 13.68
N ASP A 112 8.19 -3.95 13.15
CA ASP A 112 7.27 -4.57 12.19
C ASP A 112 7.12 -3.78 10.87
N MET A 113 8.20 -3.12 10.42
CA MET A 113 8.27 -2.43 9.13
C MET A 113 9.25 -3.12 8.17
N HIS A 114 9.06 -2.92 6.86
CA HIS A 114 9.89 -3.56 5.83
C HIS A 114 9.98 -2.74 4.53
N ALA A 115 10.83 -3.17 3.59
CA ALA A 115 10.93 -2.59 2.24
C ALA A 115 10.63 -3.59 1.11
N ILE A 116 10.07 -4.76 1.46
CA ILE A 116 9.71 -5.82 0.52
C ILE A 116 8.79 -5.28 -0.60
N GLN A 117 9.15 -5.57 -1.85
CA GLN A 117 8.38 -5.30 -3.07
C GLN A 117 7.94 -3.82 -3.27
N THR A 118 8.66 -2.86 -2.68
CA THR A 118 8.33 -1.42 -2.86
C THR A 118 8.81 -0.84 -4.20
N SER A 119 9.66 -1.59 -4.92
CA SER A 119 10.22 -1.27 -6.23
C SER A 119 10.25 -2.52 -7.14
N GLY A 120 10.92 -2.46 -8.31
CA GLY A 120 10.97 -3.61 -9.24
C GLY A 120 9.72 -3.82 -10.09
N ASN A 121 9.69 -4.95 -10.80
CA ASN A 121 8.58 -5.40 -11.64
C ASN A 121 7.75 -6.47 -10.91
N CYS A 122 7.14 -6.07 -9.81
CA CYS A 122 6.24 -6.89 -9.01
C CYS A 122 5.05 -6.04 -8.57
N VAL A 123 4.14 -6.67 -7.82
CA VAL A 123 3.08 -5.97 -7.09
C VAL A 123 3.71 -5.00 -6.10
N ARG A 124 3.16 -3.79 -6.01
CA ARG A 124 3.58 -2.73 -5.09
C ARG A 124 2.64 -2.71 -3.89
N ASN A 125 3.00 -1.89 -2.90
CA ASN A 125 2.15 -1.60 -1.75
C ASN A 125 0.66 -1.48 -2.12
N ILE A 126 -0.18 -2.26 -1.44
CA ILE A 126 -1.63 -2.23 -1.57
C ILE A 126 -2.13 -1.02 -0.80
N THR A 127 -2.84 -0.12 -1.49
CA THR A 127 -3.27 1.17 -0.94
C THR A 127 -4.78 1.20 -0.77
N THR A 128 -5.26 1.94 0.22
CA THR A 128 -6.68 2.20 0.44
C THR A 128 -6.85 3.62 0.99
N ASP A 129 -8.07 3.95 1.37
CA ASP A 129 -8.43 5.21 1.99
C ASP A 129 -7.53 5.54 3.20
N GLN A 130 -7.07 6.79 3.31
CA GLN A 130 -6.22 7.24 4.42
C GLN A 130 -6.90 7.18 5.80
N TYR A 131 -8.23 7.09 5.86
CA TYR A 131 -9.05 6.98 7.07
C TYR A 131 -9.61 5.55 7.26
N ALA A 132 -9.09 4.56 6.54
CA ALA A 132 -9.58 3.18 6.60
C ALA A 132 -9.64 2.62 8.04
N GLY A 133 -10.79 2.07 8.39
CA GLY A 133 -11.17 1.55 9.70
C GLY A 133 -11.68 2.58 10.69
N VAL A 134 -11.64 3.88 10.35
CA VAL A 134 -12.11 4.96 11.22
C VAL A 134 -13.03 5.97 10.52
N ALA A 135 -13.17 5.91 9.20
CA ALA A 135 -14.04 6.81 8.46
C ALA A 135 -15.52 6.58 8.81
N ALA A 136 -16.28 7.66 8.98
CA ALA A 136 -17.69 7.59 9.35
C ALA A 136 -18.61 7.08 8.22
N ASP A 137 -18.16 7.17 6.97
CA ASP A 137 -18.87 6.79 5.75
C ASP A 137 -18.32 5.50 5.11
N GLU A 138 -17.49 4.75 5.85
CA GLU A 138 -16.94 3.47 5.43
C GLU A 138 -18.03 2.39 5.35
N ILE A 139 -18.05 1.64 4.24
CA ILE A 139 -18.96 0.51 4.02
C ILE A 139 -18.51 -0.69 4.87
N GLU A 140 -17.23 -1.02 4.78
CA GLU A 140 -16.55 -2.05 5.57
C GLU A 140 -15.06 -1.67 5.66
N ASP A 141 -14.38 -2.04 6.75
CA ASP A 141 -12.94 -1.86 6.88
C ASP A 141 -12.19 -2.55 5.71
N PRO A 142 -11.50 -1.80 4.83
CA PRO A 142 -10.80 -2.37 3.67
C PRO A 142 -9.45 -2.99 4.04
N ARG A 143 -8.92 -2.74 5.24
CA ARG A 143 -7.55 -3.14 5.61
C ARG A 143 -7.36 -4.66 5.64
N PRO A 144 -8.30 -5.49 6.15
CA PRO A 144 -8.21 -6.94 6.04
C PRO A 144 -8.11 -7.44 4.58
N TRP A 145 -8.88 -6.85 3.67
CA TRP A 145 -8.83 -7.19 2.24
C TRP A 145 -7.51 -6.78 1.59
N CYS A 146 -6.99 -5.61 1.96
CA CYS A 146 -5.66 -5.16 1.54
C CYS A 146 -4.55 -6.08 2.05
N GLU A 147 -4.69 -6.57 3.28
CA GLU A 147 -3.71 -7.45 3.91
C GLU A 147 -3.71 -8.85 3.30
N LEU A 148 -4.89 -9.42 3.00
CA LEU A 148 -5.00 -10.65 2.22
C LEU A 148 -4.28 -10.54 0.87
N LEU A 149 -4.50 -9.43 0.15
CA LEU A 149 -3.82 -9.15 -1.12
C LEU A 149 -2.30 -8.98 -0.94
N ARG A 150 -1.87 -8.33 0.14
CA ARG A 150 -0.46 -8.14 0.46
C ARG A 150 0.22 -9.48 0.72
N GLN A 151 -0.32 -10.29 1.63
CA GLN A 151 0.25 -11.59 2.00
C GLN A 151 0.32 -12.53 0.80
N TRP A 152 -0.78 -12.65 0.05
CA TRP A 152 -0.85 -13.48 -1.14
C TRP A 152 0.15 -13.08 -2.23
N SER A 153 0.33 -11.78 -2.48
CA SER A 153 1.24 -11.31 -3.54
C SER A 153 2.72 -11.25 -3.11
N THR A 154 2.98 -11.29 -1.81
CA THR A 154 4.34 -11.22 -1.25
C THR A 154 5.08 -12.53 -1.51
N PHE A 155 6.24 -12.45 -2.15
CA PHE A 155 7.07 -13.60 -2.56
C PHE A 155 6.40 -14.61 -3.49
N HIS A 156 5.25 -14.28 -4.09
CA HIS A 156 4.59 -15.14 -5.06
C HIS A 156 5.52 -15.41 -6.27
N PRO A 157 5.91 -16.67 -6.53
CA PRO A 157 6.92 -17.00 -7.56
C PRO A 157 6.56 -16.46 -8.94
N GLU A 158 5.29 -16.52 -9.30
CA GLU A 158 4.81 -16.02 -10.59
C GLU A 158 4.80 -14.49 -10.70
N PHE A 159 4.62 -13.76 -9.58
CA PHE A 159 4.41 -12.30 -9.59
C PHE A 159 5.65 -11.50 -9.17
N ALA A 160 6.76 -12.19 -8.91
CA ALA A 160 8.05 -11.58 -8.64
C ALA A 160 8.69 -10.95 -9.90
N LEU A 161 8.26 -11.34 -11.11
CA LEU A 161 8.85 -10.95 -12.40
C LEU A 161 7.79 -10.55 -13.46
N LEU A 162 6.86 -9.69 -13.06
CA LEU A 162 5.84 -9.13 -13.96
C LEU A 162 6.49 -8.34 -15.12
N PRO A 163 5.76 -8.08 -16.23
CA PRO A 163 6.27 -7.23 -17.30
C PRO A 163 6.69 -5.83 -16.82
N ARG A 164 5.99 -5.26 -15.83
CA ARG A 164 6.30 -3.97 -15.20
C ARG A 164 5.63 -3.86 -13.82
N LYS A 165 5.95 -2.78 -13.09
CA LYS A 165 5.31 -2.44 -11.80
C LYS A 165 3.79 -2.54 -11.84
N PHE A 166 3.21 -3.13 -10.81
CA PHE A 166 1.78 -3.40 -10.70
C PHE A 166 1.22 -2.83 -9.39
N LYS A 167 0.19 -2.00 -9.46
CA LYS A 167 -0.39 -1.29 -8.33
C LYS A 167 -1.85 -1.71 -8.14
N ILE A 168 -2.20 -2.01 -6.90
CA ILE A 168 -3.57 -2.34 -6.50
C ILE A 168 -4.04 -1.28 -5.50
N ALA A 169 -5.29 -0.84 -5.64
CA ALA A 169 -5.97 -0.04 -4.62
C ALA A 169 -7.36 -0.58 -4.33
N VAL A 170 -7.76 -0.48 -3.06
CA VAL A 170 -9.08 -0.87 -2.57
C VAL A 170 -9.82 0.38 -2.09
N CYS A 171 -11.05 0.57 -2.56
CA CYS A 171 -11.98 1.60 -2.08
C CYS A 171 -13.15 0.91 -1.38
N ALA A 172 -13.48 1.35 -0.16
CA ALA A 172 -14.61 0.82 0.61
C ALA A 172 -15.46 1.95 1.22
N THR A 173 -15.48 3.08 0.52
CA THR A 173 -16.19 4.31 0.88
C THR A 173 -17.02 4.76 -0.32
N ARG A 174 -18.05 5.56 -0.08
CA ARG A 174 -18.90 6.08 -1.17
C ARG A 174 -18.13 7.03 -2.09
N ASP A 175 -17.29 7.86 -1.49
CA ASP A 175 -16.40 8.76 -2.23
C ASP A 175 -15.03 8.10 -2.43
N ASP A 176 -14.53 8.11 -3.68
CA ASP A 176 -13.21 7.57 -4.02
C ASP A 176 -12.09 8.53 -3.57
N ARG A 177 -11.62 8.35 -2.34
CA ARG A 177 -10.43 9.03 -1.81
C ARG A 177 -9.13 8.27 -2.12
N ALA A 178 -9.22 6.97 -2.39
CA ALA A 178 -8.07 6.12 -2.74
C ALA A 178 -7.56 6.38 -4.17
N ALA A 179 -8.37 7.04 -4.99
CA ALA A 179 -8.16 7.23 -6.42
C ALA A 179 -7.98 5.86 -7.13
N PHE A 180 -8.84 4.89 -6.78
CA PHE A 180 -8.60 3.47 -7.06
C PHE A 180 -8.56 3.17 -8.58
N GLN A 181 -9.33 3.90 -9.39
CA GLN A 181 -9.33 3.74 -10.85
C GLN A 181 -8.04 4.21 -11.54
N PHE A 182 -7.12 4.86 -10.82
CA PHE A 182 -5.80 5.20 -11.34
C PHE A 182 -4.71 4.16 -11.04
N HIS A 183 -5.12 2.99 -10.55
CA HIS A 183 -4.24 1.87 -10.27
C HIS A 183 -4.26 0.85 -11.41
N ASP A 184 -3.27 -0.06 -11.42
CA ASP A 184 -3.26 -1.13 -12.41
C ASP A 184 -4.49 -2.03 -12.22
N ILE A 185 -4.85 -2.28 -10.95
CA ILE A 185 -6.15 -2.80 -10.50
C ILE A 185 -6.78 -1.87 -9.47
N GLY A 186 -8.05 -1.58 -9.68
CA GLY A 186 -8.92 -0.95 -8.71
C GLY A 186 -9.95 -1.96 -8.20
N VAL A 187 -10.12 -2.05 -6.88
CA VAL A 187 -11.11 -2.91 -6.22
C VAL A 187 -12.07 -2.01 -5.48
N GLU A 188 -13.34 -2.02 -5.87
CA GLU A 188 -14.41 -1.31 -5.17
C GLU A 188 -15.20 -2.32 -4.34
N LEU A 189 -15.21 -2.13 -3.02
CA LEU A 189 -15.96 -2.95 -2.07
C LEU A 189 -17.37 -2.43 -1.94
N LYS A 190 -18.34 -3.35 -2.03
CA LYS A 190 -19.76 -3.08 -1.78
C LYS A 190 -20.42 -4.25 -1.06
N HIS A 191 -21.65 -4.03 -0.58
CA HIS A 191 -22.52 -5.10 -0.08
C HIS A 191 -23.66 -5.35 -1.05
N ASP A 192 -24.03 -6.62 -1.23
CA ASP A 192 -25.25 -6.97 -1.96
C ASP A 192 -26.52 -6.73 -1.13
N SER A 193 -27.68 -7.07 -1.69
CA SER A 193 -28.98 -6.90 -1.00
C SER A 193 -29.14 -7.75 0.27
N SER A 194 -28.30 -8.77 0.45
CA SER A 194 -28.26 -9.60 1.66
C SER A 194 -27.23 -9.13 2.69
N GLY A 195 -26.45 -8.08 2.37
CA GLY A 195 -25.39 -7.55 3.22
C GLY A 195 -24.03 -8.26 3.03
N GLN A 196 -23.89 -9.13 2.04
CA GLN A 196 -22.64 -9.86 1.81
C GLN A 196 -21.65 -9.03 0.99
N THR A 197 -20.36 -9.09 1.36
CA THR A 197 -19.28 -8.39 0.67
C THR A 197 -19.11 -8.90 -0.76
N GLN A 198 -19.04 -7.95 -1.71
CA GLN A 198 -18.75 -8.18 -3.11
C GLN A 198 -17.80 -7.09 -3.64
N PHE A 199 -17.18 -7.36 -4.78
CA PHE A 199 -16.22 -6.46 -5.39
C PHE A 199 -16.54 -6.15 -6.85
N ASP A 200 -16.46 -4.87 -7.20
CA ASP A 200 -16.29 -4.45 -8.59
C ASP A 200 -14.79 -4.31 -8.88
N ILE A 201 -14.32 -5.00 -9.92
CA ILE A 201 -12.92 -5.05 -10.32
C ILE A 201 -12.70 -4.23 -11.58
N TYR A 202 -11.78 -3.27 -11.47
CA TYR A 202 -11.37 -2.38 -12.54
C TYR A 202 -9.92 -2.67 -12.92
N ALA A 203 -9.60 -2.62 -14.21
CA ALA A 203 -8.24 -2.85 -14.70
C ALA A 203 -7.76 -1.81 -15.71
N GLY A 204 -6.44 -1.61 -15.73
CA GLY A 204 -5.79 -0.82 -16.78
C GLY A 204 -5.70 0.69 -16.49
N GLY A 205 -5.69 1.11 -15.23
CA GLY A 205 -5.48 2.50 -14.85
C GLY A 205 -4.01 2.92 -14.77
N GLY A 206 -3.76 4.22 -14.67
CA GLY A 206 -2.44 4.75 -14.30
C GLY A 206 -2.12 6.16 -14.78
N LEU A 207 -1.73 7.03 -13.85
CA LEU A 207 -1.32 8.45 -14.05
C LEU A 207 0.09 8.65 -14.65
N GLY A 208 0.62 7.68 -15.38
CA GLY A 208 1.90 7.86 -16.08
C GLY A 208 1.79 8.88 -17.23
N ARG A 209 2.83 8.97 -18.08
CA ARG A 209 2.88 9.88 -19.24
C ARG A 209 1.58 9.94 -20.08
N THR A 210 0.91 8.81 -20.23
CA THR A 210 -0.44 8.75 -20.80
C THR A 210 -1.41 8.35 -19.69
N PRO A 211 -2.12 9.29 -19.05
CA PRO A 211 -3.09 8.96 -18.01
C PRO A 211 -4.23 8.12 -18.60
N VAL A 212 -4.64 7.08 -17.88
CA VAL A 212 -5.75 6.19 -18.25
C VAL A 212 -6.54 5.88 -16.97
N ILE A 213 -7.87 5.94 -17.07
CA ILE A 213 -8.80 5.51 -16.02
C ILE A 213 -9.06 4.02 -16.25
N ALA A 214 -8.97 3.22 -15.19
CA ALA A 214 -9.25 1.79 -15.23
C ALA A 214 -10.71 1.53 -15.65
N GLN A 215 -10.94 0.46 -16.40
CA GLN A 215 -12.26 0.08 -16.87
C GLN A 215 -12.80 -1.09 -16.06
N LEU A 216 -14.10 -1.11 -15.82
CA LEU A 216 -14.78 -2.22 -15.14
C LEU A 216 -14.62 -3.51 -15.98
N ILE A 217 -14.06 -4.54 -15.36
CA ILE A 217 -13.91 -5.86 -15.97
C ILE A 217 -14.76 -6.91 -15.28
N ARG A 218 -15.10 -6.74 -14.00
CA ARG A 218 -16.01 -7.63 -13.28
C ARG A 218 -16.88 -6.85 -12.33
N ALA A 219 -18.18 -7.03 -12.44
CA ALA A 219 -19.13 -6.58 -11.44
C ALA A 219 -19.45 -7.72 -10.46
N ASP A 220 -19.79 -7.36 -9.23
CA ASP A 220 -20.41 -8.24 -8.23
C ASP A 220 -19.59 -9.52 -7.96
N LEU A 221 -18.27 -9.42 -7.94
CA LEU A 221 -17.39 -10.55 -7.65
C LEU A 221 -17.59 -10.98 -6.19
N PRO A 222 -18.00 -12.24 -5.92
CA PRO A 222 -18.12 -12.73 -4.55
C PRO A 222 -16.77 -12.67 -3.83
N TRP A 223 -16.79 -12.29 -2.55
CA TRP A 223 -15.55 -12.02 -1.80
C TRP A 223 -14.58 -13.21 -1.75
N GLN A 224 -15.10 -14.44 -1.82
CA GLN A 224 -14.32 -15.68 -1.84
C GLN A 224 -13.31 -15.70 -2.99
N HIS A 225 -13.61 -14.99 -4.07
CA HIS A 225 -12.85 -15.05 -5.31
C HIS A 225 -11.92 -13.87 -5.53
N LEU A 226 -11.79 -12.94 -4.56
CA LEU A 226 -10.93 -11.75 -4.68
C LEU A 226 -9.51 -12.11 -5.14
N LEU A 227 -8.86 -13.08 -4.48
CA LEU A 227 -7.50 -13.50 -4.84
C LEU A 227 -7.47 -14.21 -6.19
N THR A 228 -8.33 -15.21 -6.40
CA THR A 228 -8.37 -16.00 -7.66
C THR A 228 -8.64 -15.14 -8.90
N TYR A 229 -9.44 -14.08 -8.79
CA TYR A 229 -9.74 -13.21 -9.92
C TYR A 229 -8.56 -12.28 -10.23
N ILE A 230 -7.92 -11.72 -9.20
CA ILE A 230 -6.72 -10.89 -9.37
C ILE A 230 -5.55 -11.75 -9.88
N GLU A 231 -5.46 -13.01 -9.46
CA GLU A 231 -4.54 -14.01 -10.01
C GLU A 231 -4.74 -14.17 -11.52
N ALA A 232 -5.98 -14.41 -11.97
CA ALA A 232 -6.30 -14.54 -13.39
C ALA A 232 -5.86 -13.29 -14.19
N ILE A 233 -6.08 -12.09 -13.67
CA ILE A 233 -5.62 -10.85 -14.30
C ILE A 233 -4.10 -10.80 -14.40
N LEU A 234 -3.39 -11.14 -13.32
CA LEU A 234 -1.93 -11.16 -13.31
C LEU A 234 -1.38 -12.18 -14.29
N ARG A 235 -1.97 -13.38 -14.42
CA ARG A 235 -1.58 -14.40 -15.42
C ARG A 235 -1.76 -13.91 -16.85
N VAL A 236 -2.91 -13.32 -17.18
CA VAL A 236 -3.16 -12.70 -18.49
C VAL A 236 -2.14 -11.60 -18.77
N TYR A 237 -1.84 -10.76 -17.78
CA TYR A 237 -0.81 -9.74 -17.91
C TYR A 237 0.59 -10.34 -18.09
N ASN A 238 0.91 -11.43 -17.39
CA ASN A 238 2.18 -12.12 -17.48
C ASN A 238 2.35 -12.74 -18.88
N MET A 239 1.33 -13.39 -19.44
CA MET A 239 1.38 -14.02 -20.75
C MET A 239 1.41 -13.03 -21.91
N HIS A 240 0.63 -11.94 -21.83
CA HIS A 240 0.42 -11.04 -22.97
C HIS A 240 1.09 -9.67 -22.82
N GLY A 241 1.67 -9.36 -21.66
CA GLY A 241 2.33 -8.08 -21.40
C GLY A 241 3.64 -7.93 -22.18
N ASN A 242 3.84 -6.73 -22.75
CA ASN A 242 5.07 -6.40 -23.47
C ASN A 242 6.28 -6.36 -22.52
N ARG A 243 7.37 -7.06 -22.88
CA ARG A 243 8.65 -7.05 -22.15
C ARG A 243 9.81 -6.39 -22.90
N GLU A 244 9.66 -6.18 -24.20
CA GLU A 244 10.69 -5.58 -25.06
C GLU A 244 10.83 -4.07 -24.80
N ASN A 245 9.69 -3.37 -24.67
CA ASN A 245 9.65 -1.93 -24.49
C ASN A 245 9.06 -1.57 -23.13
N LYS A 246 9.94 -1.22 -22.17
CA LYS A 246 9.56 -0.83 -20.81
C LYS A 246 8.58 0.34 -20.72
N PHE A 247 8.48 1.18 -21.75
CA PHE A 247 7.52 2.30 -21.81
C PHE A 247 6.13 1.86 -22.27
N LYS A 248 6.02 0.69 -22.90
CA LYS A 248 4.76 0.05 -23.34
C LYS A 248 4.39 -1.20 -22.51
N ALA A 249 5.14 -1.48 -21.44
CA ALA A 249 5.03 -2.72 -20.66
C ALA A 249 3.93 -2.72 -19.57
N ARG A 250 3.21 -1.62 -19.32
CA ARG A 250 2.20 -1.54 -18.25
C ARG A 250 0.87 -2.16 -18.68
N ILE A 251 0.11 -2.76 -17.75
CA ILE A 251 -1.19 -3.39 -18.04
C ILE A 251 -2.18 -2.45 -18.74
N LYS A 252 -2.19 -1.15 -18.44
CA LYS A 252 -3.03 -0.18 -19.16
C LYS A 252 -2.81 -0.15 -20.67
N ILE A 253 -1.59 -0.46 -21.12
CA ILE A 253 -1.27 -0.56 -22.55
C ILE A 253 -1.84 -1.86 -23.12
N LEU A 254 -1.73 -2.96 -22.37
CA LEU A 254 -2.32 -4.25 -22.74
C LEU A 254 -3.85 -4.16 -22.85
N VAL A 255 -4.53 -3.66 -21.81
CA VAL A 255 -5.99 -3.50 -21.79
C VAL A 255 -6.45 -2.62 -22.95
N ARG A 256 -5.74 -1.51 -23.23
CA ARG A 256 -6.06 -0.64 -24.36
C ARG A 256 -5.82 -1.31 -25.72
N ALA A 257 -4.77 -2.11 -25.86
CA ALA A 257 -4.42 -2.78 -27.11
C ALA A 257 -5.39 -3.91 -27.45
N LEU A 258 -5.84 -4.67 -26.45
CA LEU A 258 -6.83 -5.74 -26.62
C LEU A 258 -8.26 -5.20 -26.72
N GLY A 259 -8.56 -4.08 -26.06
CA GLY A 259 -9.92 -3.68 -25.74
C GLY A 259 -10.41 -4.37 -24.45
N VAL A 260 -11.27 -3.67 -23.69
CA VAL A 260 -11.72 -4.15 -22.37
C VAL A 260 -12.48 -5.48 -22.44
N GLU A 261 -13.31 -5.67 -23.47
CA GLU A 261 -14.10 -6.88 -23.67
C GLU A 261 -13.22 -8.10 -23.93
N ALA A 262 -12.29 -8.01 -24.89
CA ALA A 262 -11.36 -9.10 -25.19
C ALA A 262 -10.39 -9.38 -24.03
N PHE A 263 -10.02 -8.35 -23.26
CA PHE A 263 -9.26 -8.53 -22.04
C PHE A 263 -10.08 -9.28 -20.98
N ARG A 264 -11.34 -8.88 -20.76
CA ARG A 264 -12.27 -9.54 -19.83
C ARG A 264 -12.46 -11.01 -20.19
N GLU A 265 -12.72 -11.33 -21.45
CA GLU A 265 -12.88 -12.73 -21.90
C GLU A 265 -11.64 -13.59 -21.60
N LYS A 266 -10.44 -13.04 -21.75
CA LYS A 266 -9.19 -13.74 -21.39
C LYS A 266 -9.08 -13.97 -19.89
N VAL A 267 -9.44 -12.97 -19.08
CA VAL A 267 -9.44 -13.07 -17.62
C VAL A 267 -10.46 -14.12 -17.15
N GLU A 268 -11.67 -14.10 -17.68
CA GLU A 268 -12.70 -15.10 -17.33
C GLU A 268 -12.25 -16.52 -17.68
N LYS A 269 -11.65 -16.73 -18.86
CA LYS A 269 -11.10 -18.04 -19.26
C LYS A 269 -10.00 -18.52 -18.31
N GLU A 270 -9.10 -17.64 -17.89
CA GLU A 270 -8.08 -18.03 -16.90
C GLU A 270 -8.69 -18.27 -15.52
N TRP A 271 -9.69 -17.48 -15.13
CA TRP A 271 -10.35 -17.62 -13.85
C TRP A 271 -11.17 -18.91 -13.74
N ASP A 272 -11.73 -19.43 -14.82
CA ASP A 272 -12.44 -20.72 -14.81
C ASP A 272 -11.57 -21.89 -14.30
N TYR A 273 -10.25 -21.82 -14.50
CA TYR A 273 -9.30 -22.82 -13.94
C TYR A 273 -8.93 -22.56 -12.48
N LEU A 274 -9.12 -21.35 -11.98
CA LEU A 274 -8.70 -20.91 -10.64
C LEU A 274 -9.85 -20.85 -9.64
N ARG A 275 -11.08 -20.65 -10.12
CA ARG A 275 -12.28 -20.52 -9.27
C ARG A 275 -12.52 -21.83 -8.51
N GLY A 276 -12.58 -21.74 -7.19
CA GLY A 276 -12.73 -22.92 -6.32
C GLY A 276 -11.41 -23.66 -6.05
N GLY A 277 -10.28 -23.14 -6.54
CA GLY A 277 -8.94 -23.64 -6.20
C GLY A 277 -8.44 -23.15 -4.84
N GLU A 278 -7.17 -23.43 -4.55
CA GLU A 278 -6.50 -23.18 -3.26
C GLU A 278 -6.59 -21.71 -2.78
N ASN A 279 -6.54 -20.75 -3.70
CA ASN A 279 -6.64 -19.32 -3.37
C ASN A 279 -8.08 -18.81 -3.22
N THR A 280 -9.09 -19.71 -3.20
CA THR A 280 -10.47 -19.34 -2.88
C THR A 280 -10.57 -19.11 -1.38
N LEU A 281 -10.92 -17.88 -0.99
CA LEU A 281 -11.00 -17.48 0.41
C LEU A 281 -12.20 -18.15 1.08
N ASP A 282 -11.98 -18.63 2.30
CA ASP A 282 -13.02 -19.01 3.24
C ASP A 282 -13.13 -17.97 4.37
N SER A 283 -14.15 -18.13 5.23
CA SER A 283 -14.37 -17.19 6.33
C SER A 283 -13.24 -17.27 7.36
N ALA A 284 -12.61 -18.44 7.52
CA ALA A 284 -11.51 -18.63 8.46
C ALA A 284 -10.29 -17.78 8.11
N ALA A 285 -9.92 -17.71 6.82
CA ALA A 285 -8.83 -16.86 6.32
C ALA A 285 -9.12 -15.36 6.53
N VAL A 286 -10.35 -14.93 6.24
CA VAL A 286 -10.77 -13.53 6.45
C VAL A 286 -10.78 -13.18 7.95
N ASP A 287 -11.35 -14.05 8.78
CA ASP A 287 -11.43 -13.87 10.23
C ASP A 287 -10.05 -13.91 10.89
N TYR A 288 -9.12 -14.71 10.36
CA TYR A 288 -7.73 -14.73 10.78
C TYR A 288 -7.11 -13.34 10.61
N VAL A 289 -7.14 -12.79 9.39
CA VAL A 289 -6.57 -11.47 9.11
C VAL A 289 -7.28 -10.36 9.90
N LYS A 290 -8.62 -10.40 10.01
CA LYS A 290 -9.40 -9.42 10.78
C LYS A 290 -8.96 -9.34 12.25
N ARG A 291 -8.62 -10.47 12.88
CA ARG A 291 -8.17 -10.51 14.28
C ARG A 291 -6.87 -9.74 14.54
N HIS A 292 -6.03 -9.53 13.53
CA HIS A 292 -4.81 -8.76 13.67
C HIS A 292 -5.05 -7.25 13.61
N PHE A 293 -6.20 -6.80 13.11
CA PHE A 293 -6.60 -5.39 13.11
C PHE A 293 -7.33 -5.02 14.39
N VAL A 294 -6.56 -4.75 15.44
CA VAL A 294 -7.11 -4.37 16.75
C VAL A 294 -7.42 -2.87 16.78
N ALA A 295 -8.64 -2.53 17.21
CA ALA A 295 -9.04 -1.16 17.49
C ALA A 295 -8.33 -0.63 18.75
N PRO A 296 -8.03 0.67 18.84
CA PRO A 296 -7.64 1.29 20.11
C PRO A 296 -8.72 1.07 21.18
N ASP A 297 -8.30 1.11 22.44
CA ASP A 297 -9.22 1.14 23.57
C ASP A 297 -9.82 2.55 23.68
N TYR A 298 -10.86 2.83 22.90
CA TYR A 298 -11.50 4.14 22.88
C TYR A 298 -12.21 4.40 24.20
N GLU A 299 -11.84 5.48 24.87
CA GLU A 299 -12.60 6.06 25.97
C GLU A 299 -14.04 6.37 25.54
N GLN A 300 -14.99 6.11 26.43
CA GLN A 300 -16.38 6.50 26.21
C GLN A 300 -16.54 7.99 26.53
N LEU A 301 -16.66 8.79 25.48
CA LEU A 301 -16.79 10.24 25.57
C LEU A 301 -18.23 10.66 25.29
N ASP A 302 -18.73 11.65 26.04
CA ASP A 302 -19.99 12.33 25.70
C ASP A 302 -19.75 13.28 24.53
N ASP A 303 -20.09 12.81 23.33
CA ASP A 303 -19.96 13.58 22.09
C ASP A 303 -20.69 14.93 22.14
N SER A 304 -21.83 15.00 22.83
CA SER A 304 -22.56 16.28 22.99
C SER A 304 -21.79 17.25 23.88
N SER A 305 -21.18 16.76 24.96
CA SER A 305 -20.32 17.59 25.81
C SER A 305 -19.07 18.04 25.07
N ALA A 306 -18.37 17.14 24.39
CA ALA A 306 -17.17 17.45 23.61
C ALA A 306 -17.45 18.49 22.52
N ASN A 307 -18.56 18.35 21.80
CA ASN A 307 -18.95 19.31 20.76
C ASN A 307 -19.29 20.70 21.32
N ARG A 308 -19.92 20.79 22.51
CA ARG A 308 -20.15 22.09 23.18
C ARG A 308 -18.84 22.76 23.60
N GLU A 309 -17.90 22.00 24.13
CA GLU A 309 -16.58 22.51 24.50
C GLU A 309 -15.81 23.00 23.27
N LEU A 310 -15.78 22.20 22.20
CA LEU A 310 -15.16 22.58 20.93
C LEU A 310 -15.79 23.85 20.34
N ALA A 311 -17.12 24.00 20.44
CA ALA A 311 -17.82 25.20 20.01
C ALA A 311 -17.42 26.44 20.83
N SER A 312 -17.24 26.31 22.15
CA SER A 312 -16.72 27.40 23.00
C SER A 312 -15.32 27.82 22.56
N GLN A 313 -14.41 26.85 22.39
CA GLN A 313 -13.04 27.12 21.96
C GLN A 313 -12.98 27.76 20.56
N ARG A 314 -13.89 27.39 19.65
CA ARG A 314 -14.05 28.02 18.33
C ARG A 314 -14.44 29.50 18.43
N MET A 315 -15.30 29.86 19.38
CA MET A 315 -15.70 31.25 19.59
C MET A 315 -14.58 32.09 20.21
N GLU A 316 -13.80 31.48 21.11
CA GLU A 316 -12.65 32.12 21.76
C GLU A 316 -11.46 32.32 20.79
N SER A 317 -11.26 31.40 19.84
CA SER A 317 -10.20 31.48 18.83
C SER A 317 -10.73 31.24 17.40
N PRO A 318 -11.01 32.32 16.64
CA PRO A 318 -11.40 32.22 15.23
C PRO A 318 -10.35 31.48 14.35
N GLU A 319 -9.07 31.59 14.68
CA GLU A 319 -7.98 30.87 14.01
C GLU A 319 -8.11 29.36 14.21
N PHE A 320 -8.39 28.92 15.44
CA PHE A 320 -8.62 27.51 15.75
C PHE A 320 -9.87 26.99 15.04
N GLY A 321 -10.94 27.79 14.98
CA GLY A 321 -12.14 27.43 14.19
C GLY A 321 -11.82 27.17 12.72
N ARG A 322 -11.08 28.07 12.07
CA ARG A 322 -10.62 27.88 10.68
C ARG A 322 -9.69 26.68 10.52
N TRP A 323 -8.88 26.36 11.54
CA TRP A 323 -8.04 25.17 11.53
C TRP A 323 -8.89 23.90 11.59
N LEU A 324 -9.89 23.86 12.47
CA LEU A 324 -10.81 22.72 12.59
C LEU A 324 -11.54 22.45 11.28
N ASP A 325 -12.08 23.50 10.64
CA ASP A 325 -12.83 23.39 9.38
C ASP A 325 -12.01 22.80 8.22
N LYS A 326 -10.67 22.93 8.27
CA LYS A 326 -9.77 22.50 7.19
C LYS A 326 -9.08 21.18 7.47
N ASN A 327 -8.86 20.84 8.73
CA ASN A 327 -7.98 19.74 9.12
C ASN A 327 -8.73 18.59 9.79
N ILE A 328 -9.98 18.78 10.23
CA ILE A 328 -10.74 17.72 10.88
C ILE A 328 -11.60 16.96 9.87
N HIS A 329 -11.62 15.64 10.02
CA HIS A 329 -12.57 14.77 9.37
C HIS A 329 -13.35 13.94 10.40
N ALA A 330 -14.59 13.60 10.06
CA ALA A 330 -15.44 12.80 10.94
C ALA A 330 -14.84 11.41 11.18
N HIS A 331 -14.91 10.97 12.43
CA HIS A 331 -14.51 9.64 12.88
C HIS A 331 -15.77 8.83 13.22
N ARG A 332 -15.73 7.51 13.02
CA ARG A 332 -16.89 6.63 13.29
C ARG A 332 -17.22 6.45 14.77
N GLN A 333 -16.22 6.56 15.65
CA GLN A 333 -16.39 6.53 17.10
C GLN A 333 -16.87 7.91 17.58
N PRO A 334 -18.02 8.01 18.26
CA PRO A 334 -18.51 9.26 18.85
C PRO A 334 -17.50 9.88 19.82
N GLY A 335 -17.36 11.20 19.83
CA GLY A 335 -16.40 11.94 20.64
C GLY A 335 -14.96 11.96 20.09
N TYR A 336 -14.69 11.28 18.97
CA TYR A 336 -13.39 11.28 18.31
C TYR A 336 -13.44 12.00 16.97
N ALA A 337 -12.28 12.42 16.48
CA ALA A 337 -12.11 13.04 15.19
C ALA A 337 -10.78 12.65 14.55
N VAL A 338 -10.70 12.69 13.23
CA VAL A 338 -9.43 12.50 12.49
C VAL A 338 -8.79 13.86 12.25
N VAL A 339 -7.50 14.00 12.60
CA VAL A 339 -6.71 15.20 12.34
C VAL A 339 -5.82 15.00 11.12
N ASN A 340 -5.92 15.90 10.16
CA ASN A 340 -5.05 15.96 8.99
C ASN A 340 -3.96 17.01 9.19
N LEU A 341 -2.70 16.61 9.01
CA LEU A 341 -1.56 17.51 9.07
C LEU A 341 -0.91 17.62 7.70
N ALA A 342 -0.80 18.84 7.18
CA ALA A 342 -0.28 19.08 5.84
C ALA A 342 1.26 19.09 5.81
N LEU A 343 1.85 18.12 5.10
CA LEU A 343 3.30 18.10 4.80
C LEU A 343 3.62 18.94 3.56
N LYS A 344 3.10 20.17 3.49
CA LYS A 344 3.32 21.10 2.37
C LYS A 344 3.76 22.50 2.82
N PRO A 345 4.75 22.64 3.73
CA PRO A 345 5.23 23.96 4.11
C PRO A 345 5.87 24.68 2.92
N THR A 346 5.69 26.00 2.86
CA THR A 346 6.27 26.84 1.80
C THR A 346 7.80 26.76 1.82
N GLY A 347 8.41 26.62 0.64
CA GLY A 347 9.87 26.59 0.50
C GLY A 347 10.51 25.22 0.79
N ILE A 348 9.74 24.21 1.19
CA ILE A 348 10.19 22.83 1.38
C ILE A 348 9.46 21.93 0.37
N SER A 349 10.10 20.84 -0.05
CA SER A 349 9.48 19.89 -0.97
C SER A 349 8.27 19.22 -0.31
N PRO A 350 7.08 19.23 -0.95
CA PRO A 350 5.90 18.57 -0.40
C PRO A 350 6.14 17.09 -0.09
N GLY A 351 5.78 16.66 1.12
CA GLY A 351 5.97 15.30 1.63
C GLY A 351 7.23 15.13 2.47
N ASP A 352 8.17 16.07 2.45
CA ASP A 352 9.33 16.01 3.34
C ASP A 352 8.91 16.29 4.79
N ILE A 353 9.40 15.46 5.70
CA ILE A 353 9.21 15.56 7.15
C ILE A 353 10.55 15.35 7.85
N SER A 354 10.95 16.27 8.71
CA SER A 354 12.22 16.17 9.44
C SER A 354 12.15 15.12 10.55
N ASP A 355 13.31 14.66 11.00
CA ASP A 355 13.44 13.75 12.13
C ASP A 355 12.97 14.34 13.47
N SER A 356 12.87 15.67 13.57
CA SER A 356 12.32 16.38 14.73
C SER A 356 10.79 16.53 14.66
N GLN A 357 10.21 16.47 13.46
CA GLN A 357 8.77 16.49 13.24
C GLN A 357 8.15 15.09 13.39
N MET A 358 8.89 14.06 12.97
CA MET A 358 8.60 12.64 13.24
C MET A 358 8.86 12.30 14.71
#